data_AF-A0A6L9L711-F1
#
_entry.id   AF-A0A6L9L711-F1
#
_cell.length_a   1.000
_cell.length_b   1.000
_cell.length_c   1.000
_cell.angle_alpha   90.00
_cell.angle_beta   90.00
_cell.angle_gamma   90.00
#
_symmetry.space_group_name_H-M   'P 1'
#
loop_
_entity.id
_entity.type
_entity.pdbx_description
1 polymer ?
#
loop_
_entity_poly.entity_id
_entity_poly.type
_entity_poly.pdbx_seq_one_letter_code
_entity_poly.pdbx_strand_id
1 'polypeptide(L)'
;MTKDPKIDRRDDVRPSEGQHKYGDVDFADRTNNKYPIDTPEHVRAAWSYINHKDNAAKYDASEVKVIKERIRQAAKKHHVDIDSD
;
A
#
# COMPACT_ATOMS: atom_id res chain seq x y z
N MET A 1 14.60 -8.18 -9.61
CA MET A 1 13.60 -7.47 -8.78
C MET A 1 12.30 -7.44 -9.55
N THR A 2 11.46 -8.44 -9.32
CA THR A 2 10.21 -8.63 -10.04
C THR A 2 9.23 -7.54 -9.63
N LYS A 3 8.93 -6.62 -10.57
CA LYS A 3 7.72 -5.79 -10.55
C LYS A 3 6.56 -6.72 -10.23
N ASP A 4 5.74 -6.37 -9.25
CA ASP A 4 4.56 -7.17 -8.92
C ASP A 4 3.64 -7.12 -10.14
N PRO A 5 3.43 -8.22 -10.89
CA PRO A 5 2.68 -8.17 -12.14
C PRO A 5 1.20 -7.84 -11.93
N LYS A 6 0.76 -7.65 -10.67
CA LYS A 6 -0.61 -7.27 -10.30
C LYS A 6 -0.81 -5.78 -10.05
N ILE A 7 0.26 -4.99 -9.94
CA ILE A 7 0.17 -3.54 -9.74
C ILE A 7 1.19 -2.87 -10.66
N ASP A 8 0.67 -2.02 -11.53
CA ASP A 8 1.39 -1.26 -12.53
C ASP A 8 2.27 -0.20 -11.89
N ARG A 9 3.32 0.13 -12.63
CA ARG A 9 4.26 1.17 -12.23
C ARG A 9 3.58 2.52 -12.46
N ARG A 10 3.44 3.28 -11.37
CA ARG A 10 3.00 4.67 -11.40
C ARG A 10 4.13 5.60 -11.84
N ASP A 11 3.85 6.42 -12.84
CA ASP A 11 4.81 7.42 -13.35
C ASP A 11 4.98 8.62 -12.41
N ASP A 12 3.96 8.90 -11.57
CA ASP A 12 3.97 10.04 -10.65
C ASP A 12 4.74 9.81 -9.34
N VAL A 13 5.37 8.64 -9.17
CA VAL A 13 6.11 8.28 -7.95
C VAL A 13 7.41 7.58 -8.28
N ARG A 14 8.49 7.89 -7.55
CA ARG A 14 9.77 7.18 -7.65
C ARG A 14 9.89 6.18 -6.48
N PRO A 15 10.11 4.87 -6.66
CA PRO A 15 10.08 3.90 -5.57
C PRO A 15 11.26 4.10 -4.62
N SER A 16 12.34 4.68 -5.13
CA SER A 16 13.50 5.11 -4.36
C SER A 16 13.13 6.13 -3.28
N GLU A 17 12.11 6.97 -3.49
CA GLU A 17 11.64 7.90 -2.46
C GLU A 17 10.92 7.16 -1.32
N GLY A 18 10.13 6.13 -1.64
CA GLY A 18 9.51 5.27 -0.63
C GLY A 18 10.55 4.56 0.21
N GLN A 19 11.55 3.96 -0.43
CA GLN A 19 12.65 3.28 0.26
C GLN A 19 13.52 4.25 1.07
N HIS A 20 13.78 5.46 0.59
CA HIS A 20 14.52 6.46 1.34
C HIS A 20 13.74 6.97 2.56
N LYS A 21 12.41 7.08 2.45
CA LYS A 21 11.55 7.61 3.53
C LYS A 21 11.25 6.58 4.63
N TYR A 22 11.02 5.33 4.25
CA TYR A 22 10.58 4.29 5.18
C TYR A 22 11.63 3.20 5.43
N GLY A 23 12.69 3.16 4.61
CA GLY A 23 13.69 2.09 4.66
C GLY A 23 13.25 0.84 3.92
N ASP A 24 13.79 -0.29 4.35
CA ASP A 24 13.44 -1.62 3.85
C ASP A 24 12.26 -2.18 4.65
N VAL A 25 11.04 -1.77 4.25
CA VAL A 25 9.79 -2.19 4.89
C VAL A 25 8.87 -2.90 3.90
N ASP A 26 7.95 -3.70 4.43
CA ASP A 26 6.91 -4.30 3.63
C ASP A 26 5.91 -3.25 3.15
N PHE A 27 5.66 -3.22 1.84
CA PHE A 27 4.67 -2.35 1.20
C PHE A 27 3.49 -3.15 0.66
N ALA A 28 2.28 -2.59 0.75
CA ALA A 28 1.11 -3.16 0.09
C ALA A 28 1.21 -3.01 -1.44
N ASP A 29 1.75 -1.89 -1.91
CA ASP A 29 2.19 -1.71 -3.29
C ASP A 29 3.72 -1.82 -3.37
N ARG A 30 4.19 -3.01 -3.75
CA ARG A 30 5.61 -3.36 -3.89
C ARG A 30 6.22 -2.84 -5.18
N THR A 31 5.42 -2.52 -6.20
CA THR A 31 5.93 -2.00 -7.47
C THR A 31 6.33 -0.54 -7.32
N ASN A 32 5.56 0.23 -6.54
CA ASN A 32 5.78 1.65 -6.35
C ASN A 32 6.34 2.01 -4.96
N ASN A 33 6.57 1.02 -4.09
CA ASN A 33 6.97 1.20 -2.69
C ASN A 33 6.04 2.19 -1.96
N LYS A 34 4.72 1.95 -2.08
CA LYS A 34 3.67 2.76 -1.46
C LYS A 34 2.90 1.94 -0.44
N TYR A 35 2.34 2.65 0.54
CA TYR A 35 1.53 2.08 1.62
C TYR A 35 2.35 1.08 2.46
N PRO A 36 3.27 1.56 3.31
CA PRO A 36 3.97 0.67 4.23
C PRO A 36 2.96 -0.05 5.14
N ILE A 37 3.27 -1.29 5.51
CA ILE A 37 2.39 -2.19 6.26
C ILE A 37 3.14 -3.01 7.33
N ASP A 38 4.34 -2.57 7.69
CA ASP A 38 5.25 -3.21 8.65
C ASP A 38 4.95 -2.87 10.12
N THR A 39 4.25 -1.75 10.38
CA THR A 39 3.84 -1.33 11.73
C THR A 39 2.34 -1.09 11.82
N PRO A 40 1.76 -1.17 13.04
CA PRO A 40 0.36 -0.81 13.26
C PRO A 40 0.01 0.61 12.76
N GLU A 41 0.89 1.58 12.96
CA GLU A 41 0.74 2.97 12.53
C GLU A 41 0.71 3.05 11.00
N HIS A 42 1.65 2.37 10.33
CA HIS A 42 1.70 2.32 8.88
C HIS A 42 0.48 1.64 8.28
N VAL A 43 -0.02 0.55 8.88
CA VAL A 43 -1.25 -0.12 8.43
C VAL A 43 -2.46 0.81 8.49
N ARG A 44 -2.67 1.53 9.61
CA ARG A 44 -3.78 2.49 9.75
C ARG A 44 -3.67 3.62 8.73
N ALA A 45 -2.47 4.17 8.57
CA ALA A 45 -2.21 5.22 7.59
C ALA A 45 -2.45 4.71 6.16
N ALA A 46 -1.93 3.54 5.82
CA ALA A 46 -2.12 2.92 4.52
C ALA A 46 -3.61 2.74 4.19
N TRP A 47 -4.40 2.23 5.14
CA TRP A 47 -5.85 2.05 4.99
C TRP A 47 -6.56 3.38 4.75
N SER A 48 -6.27 4.39 5.57
CA SER A 48 -6.86 5.73 5.41
C SER A 48 -6.52 6.34 4.04
N TYR A 49 -5.26 6.23 3.60
CA TYR A 49 -4.83 6.85 2.35
C TYR A 49 -5.39 6.15 1.12
N ILE A 50 -5.42 4.81 1.05
CA ILE A 50 -5.96 4.10 -0.12
C ILE A 50 -7.48 4.31 -0.28
N ASN A 51 -8.18 4.61 0.81
CA ASN A 51 -9.61 4.95 0.80
C ASN A 51 -9.90 6.40 0.40
N HIS A 52 -8.88 7.26 0.34
CA HIS A 52 -9.06 8.60 -0.21
C HIS A 52 -9.22 8.54 -1.73
N LYS A 53 -10.28 9.16 -2.27
CA LYS A 53 -10.65 9.11 -3.69
C LYS A 53 -9.48 9.40 -4.63
N ASP A 54 -8.72 10.47 -4.35
CA ASP A 54 -7.61 10.90 -5.21
C ASP A 54 -6.43 9.92 -5.23
N ASN A 55 -6.23 9.16 -4.15
CA ASN A 55 -5.19 8.14 -4.08
C ASN A 55 -5.65 6.85 -4.76
N ALA A 56 -6.91 6.43 -4.54
CA ALA A 56 -7.51 5.29 -5.22
C ALA A 56 -7.54 5.49 -6.74
N ALA A 57 -7.82 6.71 -7.21
CA ALA A 57 -7.87 7.07 -8.62
C ALA A 57 -6.52 6.96 -9.37
N LYS A 58 -5.42 6.70 -8.65
CA LYS A 58 -4.09 6.46 -9.24
C LYS A 58 -3.87 5.02 -9.68
N TYR A 59 -4.86 4.17 -9.46
CA TYR A 59 -4.80 2.73 -9.67
C TYR A 59 -6.08 2.26 -10.36
N ASP A 60 -5.99 1.14 -11.06
CA ASP A 60 -7.16 0.42 -11.53
C ASP A 60 -7.92 -0.22 -10.36
N ALA A 61 -9.21 -0.47 -10.54
CA ALA A 61 -10.06 -1.05 -9.49
C ALA A 61 -9.56 -2.41 -8.98
N SER A 62 -8.96 -3.22 -9.87
CA SER A 62 -8.32 -4.50 -9.53
C SER A 62 -7.10 -4.30 -8.63
N GLU A 63 -6.29 -3.28 -8.89
CA GLU A 63 -5.09 -2.96 -8.12
C GLU A 63 -5.45 -2.40 -6.75
N VAL A 64 -6.43 -1.48 -6.68
CA VAL A 64 -6.97 -0.98 -5.41
C VAL A 64 -7.42 -2.15 -4.53
N LYS A 65 -8.11 -3.14 -5.12
CA LYS A 65 -8.53 -4.34 -4.40
C LYS A 65 -7.34 -5.14 -3.85
N VAL A 66 -6.29 -5.36 -4.65
CA VAL A 66 -5.07 -6.06 -4.22
C VAL A 66 -4.37 -5.30 -3.09
N ILE A 67 -4.24 -3.97 -3.20
CA ILE A 67 -3.63 -3.12 -2.16
C ILE A 67 -4.44 -3.22 -0.86
N LYS A 68 -5.77 -3.05 -0.93
CA LYS A 68 -6.67 -3.17 0.23
C LYS A 68 -6.58 -4.55 0.88
N GLU A 69 -6.53 -5.63 0.11
CA GLU A 69 -6.39 -7.00 0.62
C GLU A 69 -5.09 -7.19 1.41
N ARG A 70 -3.97 -6.66 0.91
CA ARG A 70 -2.68 -6.72 1.60
C ARG A 70 -2.69 -5.92 2.90
N ILE A 71 -3.27 -4.72 2.90
CA ILE A 71 -3.42 -3.90 4.11
C ILE A 71 -4.28 -4.64 5.15
N ARG A 72 -5.39 -5.29 4.73
CA ARG A 72 -6.21 -6.10 5.65
C ARG A 72 -5.46 -7.30 6.24
N GLN A 73 -4.62 -7.96 5.44
CA GLN A 73 -3.78 -9.05 5.95
C GLN A 73 -2.77 -8.54 6.98
N ALA A 74 -2.13 -7.40 6.71
CA ALA A 74 -1.24 -6.76 7.66
C ALA A 74 -1.97 -6.30 8.93
N ALA A 75 -3.18 -5.75 8.81
CA ALA A 75 -4.01 -5.38 9.95
C ALA A 75 -4.27 -6.56 10.87
N LYS A 76 -4.61 -7.73 10.31
CA LYS A 76 -4.76 -8.98 11.08
C LYS A 76 -3.46 -9.39 11.76
N LYS A 77 -2.32 -9.31 11.06
CA LYS A 77 -0.99 -9.64 11.60
C LYS A 77 -0.57 -8.72 12.74
N HIS A 78 -0.92 -7.44 12.65
CA HIS A 78 -0.57 -6.40 13.62
C HIS A 78 -1.65 -6.17 14.68
N HIS A 79 -2.73 -6.96 14.69
CA HIS A 79 -3.87 -6.79 15.59
C HIS A 79 -4.44 -5.35 15.56
N VAL A 80 -4.54 -4.79 14.36
CA VAL A 80 -5.11 -3.46 14.10
C VAL A 80 -6.54 -3.61 13.61
N ASP A 81 -7.45 -2.93 14.27
CA ASP A 81 -8.80 -2.73 13.76
C ASP A 81 -8.78 -1.62 12.69
N ILE A 82 -9.26 -1.98 11.50
CA ILE A 82 -9.50 -1.08 10.38
C ILE A 82 -10.96 -1.20 9.97
N ASP A 83 -11.58 -0.10 9.56
CA ASP A 83 -12.98 -0.12 9.13
C ASP A 83 -13.18 -1.09 7.96
N SER A 84 -14.27 -1.86 8.04
CA SER A 84 -14.72 -2.69 6.93
C SER A 84 -15.52 -1.80 5.99
N ASP A 85 -14.85 -1.32 4.94
CA ASP A 85 -15.46 -0.69 3.75
C ASP A 85 -16.70 -1.45 3.26
#